data_AF-A0A521LGC5-F1
#
_entry.id   AF-A0A521LGC5-F1
#
_cell.length_a   1.000
_cell.length_b   1.000
_cell.length_c   1.000
_cell.angle_alpha   90.00
_cell.angle_beta   90.00
_cell.angle_gamma   90.00
#
_symmetry.space_group_name_H-M   'P 1'
#
loop_
_entity.id
_entity.type
_entity.pdbx_description
1 polymer ?
#
loop_
_entity_poly.entity_id
_entity_poly.type
_entity_poly.pdbx_seq_one_letter_code
_entity_poly.pdbx_strand_id
1 'polypeptide(L)'
;MQSELRPARPQIIHARYPVFILDVAKTGTACRNVADIVAHFRRLIERHPCARFLGVFDHMAHTRALPDGEIAEGILDAQNVVFCFGMSIPNPEILALRPRSIGIAELTDRFVVSFLETPMPLANSAMENWAQSLLADPQPGFG
;
A
#
# COMPACT_ATOMS: atom_id res chain seq x y z
N MET A 1 -22.91 -40.94 -5.03
CA MET A 1 -22.41 -39.78 -4.27
C MET A 1 -22.15 -38.67 -5.26
N GLN A 2 -23.16 -37.85 -5.56
CA GLN A 2 -22.99 -36.74 -6.50
C GLN A 2 -22.07 -35.71 -5.87
N SER A 3 -21.00 -35.40 -6.57
CA SER A 3 -19.98 -34.44 -6.16
C SER A 3 -20.63 -33.07 -5.95
N GLU A 4 -20.66 -32.59 -4.71
CA GLU A 4 -21.07 -31.23 -4.34
C GLU A 4 -20.04 -30.17 -4.79
N LEU A 5 -19.65 -30.20 -6.07
CA LEU A 5 -18.81 -29.18 -6.67
C LEU A 5 -19.63 -27.90 -6.79
N ARG A 6 -19.36 -26.95 -5.88
CA ARG A 6 -19.92 -25.60 -6.00
C ARG A 6 -19.28 -24.91 -7.20
N PRO A 7 -20.06 -24.37 -8.15
CA PRO A 7 -19.52 -23.68 -9.32
C PRO A 7 -18.79 -22.40 -8.91
N ALA A 8 -17.77 -22.01 -9.70
CA ALA A 8 -17.12 -20.71 -9.57
C ALA A 8 -18.18 -19.60 -9.78
N ARG A 9 -18.17 -18.59 -8.91
CA ARG A 9 -19.16 -17.51 -8.93
C ARG A 9 -18.45 -16.15 -8.78
N PRO A 10 -18.62 -15.22 -9.72
CA PRO A 10 -18.17 -13.84 -9.53
C PRO A 10 -19.08 -13.15 -8.50
N GLN A 11 -18.50 -12.32 -7.64
CA GLN A 11 -19.23 -11.58 -6.62
C GLN A 11 -18.56 -10.22 -6.37
N ILE A 12 -19.36 -9.17 -6.24
CA ILE A 12 -18.88 -7.87 -5.78
C ILE A 12 -18.88 -7.89 -4.25
N ILE A 13 -17.69 -7.83 -3.66
CA ILE A 13 -17.52 -7.79 -2.20
C ILE A 13 -17.59 -6.33 -1.71
N HIS A 14 -17.08 -5.38 -2.50
CA HIS A 14 -17.13 -3.95 -2.21
C HIS A 14 -17.24 -3.13 -3.51
N ALA A 15 -18.14 -2.14 -3.54
CA ALA A 15 -18.42 -1.35 -4.74
C ALA A 15 -17.67 -0.01 -4.78
N ARG A 16 -17.02 0.40 -3.68
CA ARG A 16 -16.20 1.61 -3.59
C ARG A 16 -14.75 1.22 -3.37
N TYR A 17 -13.84 1.83 -4.09
CA TYR A 17 -12.40 1.62 -3.94
C TYR A 17 -11.76 2.97 -3.58
N PRO A 18 -12.01 3.50 -2.37
CA PRO A 18 -11.38 4.74 -1.96
C PRO A 18 -9.87 4.54 -1.88
N VAL A 19 -9.12 5.51 -2.39
CA VAL A 19 -7.67 5.50 -2.39
C VAL A 19 -7.22 6.71 -1.59
N PHE A 20 -6.42 6.47 -0.56
CA PHE A 20 -5.67 7.52 0.11
C PHE A 20 -4.46 7.88 -0.75
N ILE A 21 -4.20 9.17 -0.94
CA ILE A 21 -3.06 9.69 -1.69
C ILE A 21 -2.40 10.81 -0.88
N LEU A 22 -1.08 10.74 -0.73
CA LEU A 22 -0.26 11.77 -0.11
C LEU A 22 0.90 12.14 -1.03
N ASP A 23 0.94 13.40 -1.46
CA ASP A 23 2.11 14.01 -2.07
C ASP A 23 3.08 14.47 -0.97
N VAL A 24 4.34 14.03 -1.06
CA VAL A 24 5.42 14.39 -0.13
C VAL A 24 6.51 15.10 -0.91
N ALA A 25 6.57 16.43 -0.82
CA ALA A 25 7.67 17.20 -1.42
C ALA A 25 9.02 16.71 -0.88
N LYS A 26 10.04 16.62 -1.73
CA LYS A 26 11.40 16.19 -1.30
C LYS A 26 12.01 17.10 -0.23
N THR A 27 11.59 18.38 -0.20
CA THR A 27 11.97 19.35 0.84
C THR A 27 11.18 19.19 2.14
N GLY A 28 10.05 18.47 2.11
CA GLY A 28 9.15 18.25 3.24
C GLY A 28 9.37 16.93 3.97
N THR A 29 10.43 16.19 3.66
CA THR A 29 10.77 14.91 4.29
C THR A 29 12.29 14.76 4.44
N ALA A 30 12.72 13.90 5.37
CA ALA A 30 14.11 13.48 5.47
C ALA A 30 14.47 12.33 4.50
N CYS A 31 13.48 11.71 3.85
CA CYS A 31 13.69 10.62 2.90
C CYS A 31 14.24 11.16 1.57
N ARG A 32 15.28 10.53 1.03
CA ARG A 32 15.95 11.01 -0.19
C ARG A 32 15.51 10.29 -1.45
N ASN A 33 14.99 9.08 -1.31
CA ASN A 33 14.56 8.21 -2.41
C ASN A 33 13.52 7.19 -1.93
N VAL A 34 12.97 6.39 -2.85
CA VAL A 34 12.01 5.32 -2.54
C VAL A 34 12.54 4.32 -1.50
N ALA A 35 13.83 3.96 -1.52
CA ALA A 35 14.39 3.00 -0.58
C ALA A 35 14.34 3.51 0.88
N ASP A 36 14.58 4.80 1.11
CA ASP A 36 14.43 5.43 2.44
C ASP A 36 12.97 5.30 2.95
N ILE A 37 11.98 5.53 2.07
CA ILE A 37 10.54 5.43 2.38
C ILE A 37 10.12 3.98 2.63
N VAL A 38 10.58 3.04 1.80
CA VAL A 38 10.34 1.60 1.98
C VAL A 38 10.88 1.14 3.34
N ALA A 39 12.10 1.55 3.70
CA ALA A 39 12.70 1.24 4.99
C ALA A 39 11.90 1.86 6.14
N HIS A 40 11.35 3.06 5.96
CA HIS A 40 10.48 3.71 6.93
C HIS A 40 9.19 2.93 7.20
N PHE A 41 8.44 2.58 6.15
CA PHE A 41 7.23 1.78 6.31
C PHE A 41 7.51 0.41 6.89
N ARG A 42 8.58 -0.26 6.45
CA ARG A 42 8.97 -1.56 7.01
C ARG A 42 9.16 -1.48 8.52
N ARG A 43 9.87 -0.46 9.03
CA ARG A 43 10.05 -0.27 10.49
C ARG A 43 8.71 -0.07 11.22
N LEU A 44 7.81 0.71 10.66
CA LEU A 44 6.49 0.98 11.25
C LEU A 44 5.63 -0.29 11.29
N ILE A 45 5.60 -1.03 10.18
CA ILE A 45 4.87 -2.30 10.07
C ILE A 45 5.43 -3.34 11.05
N GLU A 46 6.75 -3.51 11.10
CA GLU A 46 7.40 -4.49 12.00
C GLU A 46 7.21 -4.16 13.49
N ARG A 47 6.99 -2.89 13.84
CA ARG A 47 6.70 -2.45 15.22
C ARG A 47 5.22 -2.52 15.59
N HIS A 48 4.32 -2.61 14.62
CA HIS A 48 2.89 -2.55 14.88
C HIS A 48 2.39 -3.92 15.39
N PRO A 49 1.66 -3.97 16.53
CA PRO A 49 1.33 -5.22 17.22
C PRO A 49 0.47 -6.18 16.39
N CYS A 50 -0.32 -5.64 15.46
CA CYS A 50 -1.24 -6.43 14.64
C CYS A 50 -0.86 -6.48 13.15
N ALA A 51 0.30 -5.92 12.75
CA ALA A 51 0.72 -5.91 11.34
C ALA A 51 1.91 -6.85 11.11
N ARG A 52 2.01 -7.38 9.88
CA ARG A 52 3.12 -8.22 9.45
C ARG A 52 3.62 -7.79 8.08
N PHE A 53 4.90 -7.45 8.00
CA PHE A 53 5.59 -7.21 6.74
C PHE A 53 5.74 -8.52 5.97
N LEU A 54 5.48 -8.49 4.66
CA LEU A 54 5.52 -9.66 3.78
C LEU A 54 6.62 -9.52 2.72
N GLY A 55 6.81 -8.32 2.17
CA GLY A 55 7.83 -8.08 1.17
C GLY A 55 7.75 -6.69 0.54
N VAL A 56 8.66 -6.46 -0.40
CA VAL A 56 8.65 -5.28 -1.29
C VAL A 56 8.56 -5.80 -2.71
N PHE A 57 7.68 -5.19 -3.49
CA PHE A 57 7.59 -5.43 -4.93
C PHE A 57 8.19 -4.23 -5.65
N ASP A 58 9.28 -4.48 -6.37
CA ASP A 58 9.90 -3.48 -7.24
C ASP A 58 9.12 -3.41 -8.55
N HIS A 59 8.09 -2.55 -8.54
CA HIS A 59 7.16 -2.40 -9.65
C HIS A 59 7.87 -1.78 -10.86
N MET A 60 8.75 -0.82 -10.64
CA MET A 60 9.55 -0.17 -11.66
C MET A 60 10.41 -1.19 -12.41
N ALA A 61 11.19 -1.99 -11.70
CA ALA A 61 12.03 -3.01 -12.33
C ALA A 61 11.18 -4.07 -13.05
N HIS A 62 10.05 -4.48 -12.46
CA HIS A 62 9.13 -5.41 -13.09
C HIS A 62 8.62 -4.88 -14.43
N THR A 63 8.05 -3.68 -14.45
CA THR A 63 7.47 -3.09 -15.67
C THR A 63 8.55 -2.85 -16.74
N ARG A 64 9.75 -2.36 -16.36
CA ARG A 64 10.88 -2.18 -17.29
C ARG A 64 11.35 -3.47 -17.96
N ALA A 65 11.16 -4.62 -17.32
CA ALA A 65 11.59 -5.90 -17.87
C ALA A 65 10.61 -6.48 -18.91
N LEU A 66 9.40 -5.91 -19.04
CA LEU A 66 8.39 -6.39 -19.97
C LEU A 66 8.60 -5.79 -21.37
N PRO A 67 8.40 -6.58 -22.45
CA PRO A 67 8.53 -6.08 -23.83
C PRO A 67 7.63 -4.87 -24.13
N ASP A 68 6.41 -4.88 -23.60
CA ASP A 68 5.40 -3.83 -23.77
C ASP A 68 5.14 -3.06 -22.46
N GLY A 69 6.15 -2.98 -21.58
CA GLY A 69 6.05 -2.29 -20.32
C GLY A 69 6.07 -0.77 -20.49
N GLU A 70 5.01 -0.09 -20.08
CA GLU A 70 4.90 1.37 -20.13
C GLU A 70 4.98 2.01 -18.73
N ILE A 71 5.78 3.06 -18.62
CA ILE A 71 5.90 3.87 -17.41
C ILE A 71 5.62 5.32 -17.80
N ALA A 72 4.72 5.96 -17.07
CA ALA A 72 4.38 7.36 -17.31
C ALA A 72 5.61 8.27 -17.16
N GLU A 73 5.68 9.32 -17.99
CA GLU A 73 6.77 10.28 -17.97
C GLU A 73 6.92 10.91 -16.57
N GLY A 74 8.18 11.06 -16.12
CA GLY A 74 8.51 11.70 -14.84
C GLY A 74 8.52 10.76 -13.62
N ILE A 75 8.07 9.51 -13.74
CA ILE A 75 8.25 8.51 -12.68
C ILE A 75 9.69 8.00 -12.72
N LEU A 76 10.45 8.29 -11.67
CA LEU A 76 11.87 7.93 -11.53
C LEU A 76 12.05 6.54 -10.92
N ASP A 77 11.23 6.20 -9.93
CA ASP A 77 11.16 4.90 -9.27
C ASP A 77 9.73 4.63 -8.75
N ALA A 78 9.34 3.37 -8.62
CA ALA A 78 8.02 2.94 -8.19
C ALA A 78 8.06 1.55 -7.52
N GLN A 79 7.66 1.48 -6.25
CA GLN A 79 7.69 0.24 -5.47
C GLN A 79 6.44 0.10 -4.60
N ASN A 80 6.12 -1.13 -4.21
CA ASN A 80 5.06 -1.42 -3.26
C ASN A 80 5.60 -2.11 -2.01
N VAL A 81 5.23 -1.63 -0.83
CA VAL A 81 5.42 -2.33 0.44
C VAL A 81 4.20 -3.20 0.70
N VAL A 82 4.39 -4.52 0.84
CA VAL A 82 3.30 -5.50 1.01
C VAL A 82 3.28 -6.02 2.46
N PHE A 83 2.11 -5.98 3.09
CA PHE A 83 1.93 -6.33 4.50
C PHE A 83 0.48 -6.72 4.80
N CYS A 84 0.18 -7.23 5.98
CA CYS A 84 -1.21 -7.51 6.36
C CYS A 84 -1.46 -7.19 7.83
N PHE A 85 -2.70 -6.79 8.16
CA PHE A 85 -3.20 -6.78 9.53
C PHE A 85 -3.83 -8.13 9.87
N GLY A 86 -3.44 -8.71 11.00
CA GLY A 86 -3.87 -10.04 11.45
C GLY A 86 -5.01 -10.07 12.46
N MET A 87 -5.87 -9.03 12.51
CA MET A 87 -6.87 -8.90 13.58
C MET A 87 -7.99 -9.96 13.53
N SER A 88 -8.48 -10.31 12.34
CA SER A 88 -9.52 -11.34 12.17
C SER A 88 -9.63 -11.81 10.71
N ILE A 89 -10.18 -13.00 10.47
CA ILE A 89 -10.59 -13.50 9.15
C ILE A 89 -12.08 -13.90 9.26
N PRO A 90 -13.02 -12.97 9.01
CA PRO A 90 -14.45 -13.21 9.29
C PRO A 90 -15.13 -14.15 8.28
N ASN A 91 -14.59 -14.27 7.06
CA ASN A 91 -15.09 -15.12 5.98
C ASN A 91 -13.94 -15.40 4.99
N PRO A 92 -14.00 -16.45 4.16
CA PRO A 92 -12.94 -16.76 3.20
C PRO A 92 -12.78 -15.68 2.11
N GLU A 93 -13.86 -15.00 1.73
CA GLU A 93 -13.87 -13.96 0.71
C GLU A 93 -12.97 -12.75 1.06
N ILE A 94 -12.72 -12.50 2.35
CA ILE A 94 -11.83 -11.40 2.80
C ILE A 94 -10.39 -11.56 2.29
N LEU A 95 -9.97 -12.80 1.97
CA LEU A 95 -8.63 -13.07 1.45
C LEU A 95 -8.41 -12.48 0.05
N ALA A 96 -9.48 -12.21 -0.70
CA ALA A 96 -9.38 -11.51 -1.99
C ALA A 96 -9.02 -10.02 -1.83
N LEU A 97 -9.18 -9.47 -0.63
CA LEU A 97 -8.87 -8.06 -0.30
C LEU A 97 -7.56 -7.93 0.51
N ARG A 98 -6.78 -9.01 0.62
CA ARG A 98 -5.54 -9.09 1.39
C ARG A 98 -4.46 -9.78 0.55
N PRO A 99 -3.16 -9.52 0.78
CA PRO A 99 -2.58 -8.55 1.71
C PRO A 99 -2.86 -7.09 1.32
N ARG A 100 -2.46 -6.15 2.18
CA ARG A 100 -2.42 -4.72 1.88
C ARG A 100 -1.12 -4.36 1.19
N SER A 101 -1.17 -3.28 0.42
CA SER A 101 0.01 -2.66 -0.18
C SER A 101 -0.05 -1.15 -0.02
N ILE A 102 1.11 -0.55 0.23
CA ILE A 102 1.35 0.89 0.10
C ILE A 102 2.25 1.07 -1.12
N GLY A 103 1.76 1.79 -2.13
CA GLY A 103 2.51 2.22 -3.29
C GLY A 103 3.32 3.48 -3.02
N ILE A 104 4.54 3.53 -3.55
CA ILE A 104 5.47 4.64 -3.41
C ILE A 104 6.02 4.91 -4.81
N ALA A 105 5.75 6.09 -5.35
CA ALA A 105 6.34 6.56 -6.60
C ALA A 105 7.23 7.78 -6.32
N GLU A 106 8.41 7.81 -6.92
CA GLU A 106 9.31 8.97 -6.89
C GLU A 106 9.21 9.74 -8.19
N LEU A 107 9.01 11.04 -8.07
CA LEU A 107 9.11 12.02 -9.14
C LEU A 107 10.29 12.96 -8.84
N THR A 108 10.57 13.88 -9.77
CA THR A 108 11.69 14.83 -9.64
C THR A 108 11.64 15.65 -8.36
N ASP A 109 10.47 16.17 -7.99
CA ASP A 109 10.27 17.13 -6.90
C ASP A 109 9.60 16.54 -5.65
N ARG A 110 8.97 15.37 -5.77
CA ARG A 110 8.16 14.77 -4.70
C ARG A 110 8.10 13.25 -4.78
N PHE A 111 7.55 12.67 -3.73
CA PHE A 111 7.08 11.29 -3.69
C PHE A 111 5.56 11.27 -3.66
N VAL A 112 4.95 10.25 -4.23
CA VAL A 112 3.52 9.96 -4.11
C VAL A 112 3.38 8.66 -3.34
N VAL A 113 2.70 8.71 -2.20
CA VAL A 113 2.31 7.54 -1.43
C VAL A 113 0.82 7.30 -1.61
N SER A 114 0.44 6.08 -1.99
CA SER A 114 -0.97 5.75 -2.18
C SER A 114 -1.31 4.33 -1.73
N PHE A 115 -2.53 4.14 -1.24
CA PHE A 115 -3.04 2.82 -0.89
C PHE A 115 -4.57 2.77 -0.95
N LEU A 116 -5.08 1.56 -1.21
CA LEU A 116 -6.50 1.28 -1.16
C LEU A 116 -6.96 1.27 0.30
N GLU A 117 -7.92 2.12 0.63
CA GLU A 117 -8.58 2.09 1.93
C GLU A 117 -9.36 0.79 2.12
N THR A 118 -9.52 0.41 3.38
CA THR A 118 -10.14 -0.84 3.76
C THR A 118 -11.48 -0.59 4.44
N PRO A 119 -12.39 -1.59 4.50
CA PRO A 119 -13.61 -1.49 5.30
C PRO A 119 -13.37 -1.37 6.82
N MET A 120 -12.11 -1.36 7.28
CA MET A 120 -11.73 -1.36 8.69
C MET A 120 -11.03 -0.04 9.05
N PRO A 121 -11.72 0.91 9.69
CA PRO A 121 -11.19 2.25 9.97
C PRO A 121 -9.86 2.25 10.69
N LEU A 122 -9.67 1.33 11.66
CA LEU A 122 -8.42 1.24 12.42
C LEU A 122 -7.19 0.91 11.55
N ALA A 123 -7.34 0.10 10.48
CA ALA A 123 -6.24 -0.11 9.53
C ALA A 123 -5.95 1.15 8.72
N ASN A 124 -6.98 1.87 8.30
CA ASN A 124 -6.83 3.09 7.51
C ASN A 124 -6.09 4.14 8.34
N SER A 125 -6.55 4.41 9.57
CA SER A 125 -5.88 5.34 10.49
C SER A 125 -4.42 4.96 10.75
N ALA A 126 -4.09 3.67 10.89
CA ALA A 126 -2.71 3.25 11.04
C ALA A 126 -1.86 3.56 9.79
N MET A 127 -2.34 3.23 8.59
CA MET A 127 -1.64 3.49 7.34
C MET A 127 -1.51 4.99 7.03
N GLU A 128 -2.54 5.78 7.31
CA GLU A 128 -2.54 7.22 7.15
C GLU A 128 -1.54 7.88 8.10
N ASN A 129 -1.53 7.50 9.37
CA ASN A 129 -0.54 7.99 10.34
C ASN A 129 0.89 7.61 9.93
N TRP A 130 1.10 6.40 9.39
CA TRP A 130 2.40 6.01 8.87
C TRP A 130 2.81 6.87 7.67
N ALA A 131 1.89 7.14 6.73
CA ALA A 131 2.17 8.00 5.58
C ALA A 131 2.48 9.44 6.00
N GLN A 132 1.69 10.00 6.92
CA GLN A 132 1.89 11.36 7.46
C GLN A 132 3.21 11.49 8.22
N SER A 133 3.69 10.42 8.86
CA SER A 133 5.01 10.43 9.54
C SER A 133 6.21 10.58 8.62
N LEU A 134 6.01 10.58 7.29
CA LEU A 134 7.05 10.97 6.32
C LEU A 134 7.29 12.48 6.31
N LEU A 135 6.29 13.28 6.68
CA LEU A 135 6.36 14.74 6.67
C LEU A 135 7.20 15.24 7.85
N ALA A 136 8.06 16.23 7.58
CA ALA A 136 8.85 16.89 8.62
C ALA A 136 7.98 17.67 9.62
N ASP A 137 6.82 18.17 9.16
CA ASP A 137 5.78 18.80 9.99
C ASP A 137 4.43 18.08 9.76
N PRO A 138 4.20 16.95 10.45
CA PRO A 138 3.00 16.15 10.25
C PRO A 138 1.76 16.92 10.74
N GLN A 139 0.79 17.10 9.84
CA GLN A 139 -0.51 17.64 10.22
C GLN A 139 -1.25 16.67 11.14
N PRO A 140 -2.01 17.13 12.14
CA PRO A 140 -2.84 16.25 12.96
C PRO A 140 -3.79 15.47 12.04
N GLY A 141 -3.75 14.14 12.14
CA GLY A 141 -4.52 13.23 11.30
C GLY A 141 -6.02 13.55 11.30
N PHE A 142 -6.70 13.22 10.20
CA PHE A 142 -8.16 13.28 10.15
C PHE A 142 -8.72 12.30 11.18
N GLY A 143 -9.20 12.84 12.30
CA GLY A 143 -9.83 12.08 13.39
C GLY A 143 -11.20 11.53 13.02
#